data_AF-A0A1J8QAN0-F1
#
_entry.id   AF-A0A1J8QAN0-F1
#
_cell.length_a   1.000
_cell.length_b   1.000
_cell.length_c   1.000
_cell.angle_alpha   90.00
_cell.angle_beta   90.00
_cell.angle_gamma   90.00
#
_symmetry.space_group_name_H-M   'P 1'
#
loop_
_entity.id
_entity.type
_entity.pdbx_description
1 polymer ?
#
loop_
_entity_poly.entity_id
_entity_poly.type
_entity_poly.pdbx_seq_one_letter_code
_entity_poly.pdbx_strand_id
1 'polypeptide(L)'
;MNRFSLTTSYNFADSCDVGTLPSQTYPGTSKPLAATQNGDPDHGGVLSFLPGQRLSACTCPGESHPGPVRTNGDYVGRSAPEIDIFDATIDGGIGKIYDPDVTVLNSYHGGAYQQTTSGLSLTDQACYELDSGCYGVYGFEYTPGFDDGYITWISSGKAVWTFNSGGLAPDTETEIGARLIPQEPMYIIANLGFSLNFGGIDFDNMQFPATMMIDYIRVYKPSNAHNIECDPPDFPTATYIETYKDAYTNFNLIGWSFPNYNQTVPKNRLNGGC
;
A
#
# COMPACT_ATOMS: atom_id res chain seq x y z
N MET A 1 -16.53 -14.63 -0.52
CA MET A 1 -16.04 -13.61 -1.49
C MET A 1 -14.67 -13.20 -1.03
N ASN A 2 -13.74 -13.02 -1.96
CA ASN A 2 -12.40 -12.53 -1.65
C ASN A 2 -12.29 -11.08 -2.11
N ARG A 3 -11.50 -10.29 -1.39
CA ARG A 3 -11.18 -8.90 -1.69
C ARG A 3 -9.86 -8.82 -2.44
N PHE A 4 -9.86 -7.97 -3.44
CA PHE A 4 -8.69 -7.45 -4.13
C PHE A 4 -8.48 -6.02 -3.65
N SER A 5 -7.31 -5.67 -3.11
CA SER A 5 -7.01 -4.29 -2.70
C SER A 5 -5.71 -3.75 -3.28
N LEU A 6 -5.67 -2.45 -3.52
CA LEU A 6 -4.46 -1.66 -3.38
C LEU A 6 -4.53 -1.03 -1.98
N THR A 7 -3.67 -1.48 -1.07
CA THR A 7 -3.53 -0.91 0.26
C THR A 7 -2.33 0.03 0.26
N THR A 8 -2.58 1.30 0.52
CA THR A 8 -1.53 2.33 0.61
C THR A 8 -1.40 2.76 2.06
N SER A 9 -0.16 2.80 2.55
CA SER A 9 0.11 3.56 3.77
C SER A 9 -0.34 5.01 3.55
N TYR A 10 -1.13 5.57 4.47
CA TYR A 10 -1.65 6.96 4.47
C TYR A 10 -0.62 8.02 4.06
N ASN A 11 0.66 7.73 4.32
CA ASN A 11 1.76 8.66 4.15
C ASN A 11 2.49 8.50 2.81
N PHE A 12 1.91 7.81 1.82
CA PHE A 12 2.52 7.78 0.49
C PHE A 12 2.31 9.12 -0.23
N ALA A 13 3.21 10.07 -0.01
CA ALA A 13 3.29 11.27 -0.81
C ALA A 13 4.60 11.27 -1.62
N ASP A 14 4.48 11.50 -2.92
CA ASP A 14 5.60 11.94 -3.77
C ASP A 14 5.57 13.48 -3.96
N SER A 15 4.47 14.12 -3.60
CA SER A 15 4.37 15.55 -3.28
C SER A 15 4.77 15.83 -1.82
N CYS A 16 5.22 17.04 -1.52
CA CYS A 16 5.33 17.48 -0.12
C CYS A 16 3.99 18.06 0.36
N ASP A 17 3.23 17.24 1.08
CA ASP A 17 1.94 17.60 1.67
C ASP A 17 1.78 17.05 3.11
N VAL A 18 0.64 17.38 3.74
CA VAL A 18 0.37 16.99 5.13
C VAL A 18 0.27 15.47 5.31
N GLY A 19 -0.01 14.70 4.26
CA GLY A 19 0.02 13.25 4.30
C GLY A 19 1.40 12.69 4.66
N THR A 20 2.49 13.43 4.45
CA THR A 20 3.83 13.04 4.91
C THR A 20 3.98 13.01 6.44
N LEU A 21 3.04 13.61 7.19
CA LEU A 21 3.17 13.85 8.63
C LEU A 21 2.52 12.77 9.50
N PRO A 22 2.95 12.64 10.78
CA PRO A 22 2.27 11.80 11.76
C PRO A 22 0.77 12.12 11.85
N SER A 23 -0.06 11.08 11.81
CA SER A 23 -1.52 11.19 11.78
C SER A 23 -2.09 12.09 10.68
N GLN A 24 -1.31 12.39 9.63
CA GLN A 24 -1.66 13.34 8.56
C GLN A 24 -2.10 14.72 9.10
N THR A 25 -1.50 15.19 10.20
CA THR A 25 -1.83 16.48 10.81
C THR A 25 -0.60 17.37 10.99
N TYR A 26 -0.79 18.69 10.91
CA TYR A 26 0.27 19.65 11.17
C TYR A 26 0.66 19.66 12.67
N PRO A 27 1.95 19.79 13.02
CA PRO A 27 2.42 19.55 14.39
C PRO A 27 1.88 20.58 15.38
N GLY A 28 1.43 20.13 16.54
CA GLY A 28 0.81 20.99 17.54
C GLY A 28 -0.56 21.55 17.12
N THR A 29 -1.15 21.03 16.05
CA THR A 29 -2.49 21.37 15.58
C THR A 29 -3.39 20.13 15.54
N SER A 30 -4.69 20.33 15.34
CA SER A 30 -5.65 19.30 14.93
C SER A 30 -6.15 19.62 13.52
N LYS A 31 -5.22 19.94 12.61
CA LYS A 31 -5.50 20.32 11.23
C LYS A 31 -4.73 19.45 10.23
N PRO A 32 -5.28 19.19 9.04
CA PRO A 32 -6.63 19.54 8.60
C PRO A 32 -7.71 18.86 9.41
N LEU A 33 -8.88 19.49 9.53
CA LEU A 33 -9.93 19.00 10.43
C LEU A 33 -10.42 17.62 10.00
N ALA A 34 -10.51 17.36 8.69
CA ALA A 34 -10.88 16.07 8.11
C ALA A 34 -9.90 14.93 8.43
N ALA A 35 -8.64 15.21 8.81
CA ALA A 35 -7.72 14.18 9.31
C ALA A 35 -8.07 13.72 10.75
N THR A 36 -8.97 14.44 11.44
CA THR A 36 -9.32 14.23 12.86
C THR A 36 -10.80 13.94 13.11
N GLN A 37 -11.64 13.94 12.06
CA GLN A 37 -13.08 13.67 12.15
C GLN A 37 -13.54 12.88 10.92
N ASN A 38 -14.60 12.08 11.07
CA ASN A 38 -15.25 11.31 9.99
C ASN A 38 -14.36 10.27 9.28
N GLY A 39 -13.19 9.96 9.83
CA GLY A 39 -12.38 8.80 9.47
C GLY A 39 -12.87 7.53 10.15
N ASP A 40 -11.97 6.82 10.83
CA ASP A 40 -12.25 5.52 11.45
C ASP A 40 -13.17 5.66 12.69
N PRO A 41 -14.40 5.10 12.67
CA PRO A 41 -15.35 5.25 13.78
C PRO A 41 -14.93 4.52 15.05
N ASP A 42 -14.21 3.40 14.95
CA ASP A 42 -13.73 2.61 16.09
C ASP A 42 -12.55 3.30 16.80
N HIS A 43 -11.91 4.24 16.11
CA HIS A 43 -10.81 5.06 16.61
C HIS A 43 -11.19 6.54 16.83
N GLY A 44 -12.47 6.82 17.04
CA GLY A 44 -12.96 8.16 17.41
C GLY A 44 -13.06 9.15 16.24
N GLY A 45 -13.08 8.65 15.01
CA GLY A 45 -13.22 9.44 13.78
C GLY A 45 -11.90 9.98 13.23
N VAL A 46 -10.74 9.58 13.75
CA VAL A 46 -9.44 9.99 13.19
C VAL A 46 -9.20 9.34 11.83
N LEU A 47 -8.50 10.03 10.93
CA LEU A 47 -8.12 9.45 9.65
C LEU A 47 -6.90 8.54 9.79
N SER A 48 -5.89 8.91 10.58
CA SER A 48 -4.66 8.11 10.70
C SER A 48 -3.98 8.17 12.07
N PHE A 49 -3.33 7.06 12.44
CA PHE A 49 -2.34 6.93 13.53
C PHE A 49 -0.94 6.57 13.00
N LEU A 50 -0.71 6.59 11.68
CA LEU A 50 0.61 6.25 11.13
C LEU A 50 1.65 7.35 11.45
N PRO A 51 2.94 6.99 11.63
CA PRO A 51 3.98 7.88 12.15
C PRO A 51 4.55 8.88 11.13
N GLY A 52 3.86 9.15 10.02
CA GLY A 52 4.37 9.91 8.88
C GLY A 52 5.29 9.08 7.95
N GLN A 53 5.78 9.73 6.90
CA GLN A 53 6.67 9.14 5.89
C GLN A 53 8.12 9.46 6.26
N ARG A 54 8.93 8.44 6.55
CA ARG A 54 10.34 8.64 6.95
C ARG A 54 11.20 9.23 5.82
N LEU A 55 10.92 8.83 4.58
CA LEU A 55 11.63 9.22 3.37
C LEU A 55 10.64 9.96 2.46
N SER A 56 10.41 11.24 2.78
CA SER A 56 9.34 12.05 2.20
C SER A 56 9.87 13.09 1.23
N ALA A 57 9.04 13.55 0.30
CA ALA A 57 9.36 14.71 -0.52
C ALA A 57 9.60 16.01 0.31
N CYS A 58 9.06 16.05 1.54
CA CYS A 58 9.26 17.14 2.50
C CYS A 58 10.59 17.06 3.29
N THR A 59 11.42 16.04 3.09
CA THR A 59 12.66 15.85 3.84
C THR A 59 13.61 17.04 3.64
N CYS A 60 14.23 17.53 4.72
CA CYS A 60 15.07 18.74 4.67
C CYS A 60 16.37 18.52 3.86
N PRO A 61 16.88 19.55 3.17
CA PRO A 61 18.12 19.45 2.42
C PRO A 61 19.31 18.99 3.28
N GLY A 62 20.02 17.95 2.85
CA GLY A 62 21.18 17.39 3.55
C GLY A 62 20.84 16.36 4.63
N GLU A 63 19.57 16.11 4.91
CA GLU A 63 19.15 14.95 5.70
C GLU A 63 19.31 13.64 4.90
N SER A 64 19.26 12.51 5.61
CA SER A 64 19.46 11.19 5.00
C SER A 64 18.26 10.78 4.14
N HIS A 65 18.46 10.73 2.82
CA HIS A 65 17.44 10.31 1.85
C HIS A 65 18.11 9.69 0.60
N PRO A 66 17.54 8.64 -0.01
CA PRO A 66 18.10 8.03 -1.24
C PRO A 66 18.10 8.91 -2.51
N GLY A 67 17.63 10.16 -2.46
CA GLY A 67 17.49 10.99 -3.68
C GLY A 67 16.40 10.48 -4.65
N PRO A 68 16.42 10.92 -5.93
CA PRO A 68 17.10 12.12 -6.38
C PRO A 68 16.43 13.35 -5.76
N VAL A 69 17.07 14.51 -5.91
CA VAL A 69 16.48 15.81 -5.55
C VAL A 69 16.01 16.47 -6.84
N ARG A 70 14.74 16.88 -6.87
CA ARG A 70 14.10 17.61 -7.96
C ARG A 70 14.66 19.02 -8.10
N THR A 71 14.42 19.63 -9.25
CA THR A 71 14.84 21.01 -9.54
C THR A 71 14.24 22.07 -8.60
N ASN A 72 13.11 21.78 -7.95
CA ASN A 72 12.50 22.64 -6.93
C ASN A 72 13.07 22.44 -5.51
N GLY A 73 13.99 21.48 -5.32
CA GLY A 73 14.59 21.13 -4.02
C GLY A 73 13.89 20.00 -3.26
N ASP A 74 12.80 19.43 -3.78
CA ASP A 74 12.11 18.30 -3.16
C ASP A 74 12.83 16.98 -3.43
N TYR A 75 12.86 16.09 -2.44
CA TYR A 75 13.19 14.70 -2.72
C TYR A 75 12.04 14.02 -3.49
N VAL A 76 12.33 12.97 -4.25
CA VAL A 76 11.30 12.02 -4.71
C VAL A 76 10.87 11.18 -3.51
N GLY A 77 9.58 11.15 -3.19
CA GLY A 77 9.06 10.41 -2.04
C GLY A 77 9.30 8.90 -2.16
N ARG A 78 9.41 8.22 -1.03
CA ARG A 78 9.62 6.75 -0.96
C ARG A 78 8.55 6.10 -0.10
N SER A 79 8.06 4.94 -0.51
CA SER A 79 6.84 4.37 0.10
C SER A 79 6.88 2.85 0.27
N ALA A 80 5.94 2.36 1.07
CA ALA A 80 5.64 0.94 1.22
C ALA A 80 4.15 0.72 0.88
N PRO A 81 3.79 0.68 -0.41
CA PRO A 81 2.46 0.29 -0.86
C PRO A 81 2.35 -1.23 -0.97
N GLU A 82 1.12 -1.75 -0.93
CA GLU A 82 0.82 -3.17 -0.95
C GLU A 82 -0.33 -3.44 -1.96
N ILE A 83 -0.19 -4.49 -2.77
CA ILE A 83 -1.22 -4.94 -3.71
C ILE A 83 -1.68 -6.34 -3.29
N ASP A 84 -2.88 -6.41 -2.75
CA ASP A 84 -3.50 -7.61 -2.21
C ASP A 84 -4.29 -8.36 -3.28
N ILE A 85 -4.14 -9.68 -3.30
CA ILE A 85 -4.98 -10.59 -4.09
C ILE A 85 -6.10 -11.21 -3.22
N PHE A 86 -5.88 -11.33 -1.91
CA PHE A 86 -6.82 -11.96 -0.98
C PHE A 86 -6.87 -11.22 0.36
N ASP A 87 -7.97 -10.52 0.60
CA ASP A 87 -8.43 -10.07 1.92
C ASP A 87 -9.97 -10.25 1.99
N ALA A 88 -10.69 -9.62 2.92
CA ALA A 88 -12.16 -9.61 2.98
C ALA A 88 -12.78 -8.22 3.30
N THR A 89 -14.09 -8.06 3.00
CA THR A 89 -15.05 -7.03 3.50
C THR A 89 -14.95 -5.57 2.92
N ILE A 90 -15.97 -4.67 2.74
CA ILE A 90 -17.24 -4.55 1.91
C ILE A 90 -17.42 -3.13 1.25
N ASP A 91 -17.92 -3.01 -0.02
CA ASP A 91 -18.74 -2.04 -0.90
C ASP A 91 -18.55 -0.49 -1.27
N GLY A 92 -17.65 -0.05 -2.18
CA GLY A 92 -17.52 1.33 -2.77
C GLY A 92 -16.18 1.71 -3.49
N GLY A 93 -16.09 2.60 -4.53
CA GLY A 93 -14.78 2.89 -5.21
C GLY A 93 -14.76 3.64 -6.56
N ILE A 94 -13.66 3.49 -7.32
CA ILE A 94 -13.40 4.02 -8.69
C ILE A 94 -12.74 2.90 -9.52
N GLY A 95 -13.16 2.68 -10.77
CA GLY A 95 -12.57 1.67 -11.65
C GLY A 95 -13.54 0.99 -12.62
N LYS A 96 -13.06 -0.01 -13.36
CA LYS A 96 -13.88 -0.88 -14.22
C LYS A 96 -14.14 -2.21 -13.52
N ILE A 97 -15.41 -2.51 -13.23
CA ILE A 97 -15.87 -3.87 -12.95
C ILE A 97 -16.10 -4.59 -14.28
N TYR A 98 -15.69 -5.85 -14.39
CA TYR A 98 -15.87 -6.66 -15.61
C TYR A 98 -17.19 -7.45 -15.60
N ASP A 99 -17.62 -7.88 -14.42
CA ASP A 99 -18.85 -8.64 -14.19
C ASP A 99 -19.47 -8.18 -12.85
N PRO A 100 -20.56 -7.38 -12.86
CA PRO A 100 -21.16 -6.83 -11.64
C PRO A 100 -22.00 -7.83 -10.84
N ASP A 101 -22.31 -9.00 -11.40
CA ASP A 101 -22.98 -10.09 -10.67
C ASP A 101 -21.95 -10.89 -9.84
N VAL A 102 -20.67 -10.78 -10.19
CA VAL A 102 -19.54 -11.47 -9.55
C VAL A 102 -18.67 -10.54 -8.70
N THR A 103 -18.50 -9.28 -9.12
CA THR A 103 -17.57 -8.31 -8.53
C THR A 103 -18.24 -6.98 -8.20
N VAL A 104 -18.01 -6.45 -6.99
CA VAL A 104 -18.43 -5.12 -6.53
C VAL A 104 -17.23 -4.33 -5.97
N LEU A 105 -17.37 -3.05 -5.66
CA LEU A 105 -16.27 -2.23 -5.11
C LEU A 105 -16.14 -2.40 -3.57
N ASN A 106 -15.35 -1.59 -2.84
CA ASN A 106 -15.13 -1.71 -1.39
C ASN A 106 -15.11 -0.40 -0.49
N SER A 107 -16.04 -0.27 0.49
CA SER A 107 -16.36 0.91 1.37
C SER A 107 -15.58 1.18 2.66
N TYR A 108 -14.99 0.23 3.37
CA TYR A 108 -13.95 -0.63 2.82
C TYR A 108 -12.72 0.21 2.38
N HIS A 109 -12.66 1.49 2.80
CA HIS A 109 -11.67 2.50 2.42
C HIS A 109 -10.45 2.53 3.35
N GLY A 110 -10.48 1.75 4.44
CA GLY A 110 -9.44 1.73 5.45
C GLY A 110 -9.96 2.01 6.86
N GLY A 111 -9.01 2.18 7.77
CA GLY A 111 -9.19 2.56 9.17
C GLY A 111 -7.86 3.11 9.67
N ALA A 112 -7.75 3.61 10.90
CA ALA A 112 -6.67 4.50 11.33
C ALA A 112 -5.21 4.02 11.10
N TYR A 113 -4.99 2.74 10.79
CA TYR A 113 -3.69 2.16 10.46
C TYR A 113 -3.44 1.86 8.96
N GLN A 114 -4.45 1.93 8.08
CA GLN A 114 -4.32 1.67 6.64
C GLN A 114 -5.34 2.46 5.80
N GLN A 115 -4.96 2.94 4.61
CA GLN A 115 -5.89 3.39 3.59
C GLN A 115 -5.91 2.36 2.46
N THR A 116 -7.07 2.10 1.86
CA THR A 116 -7.17 1.09 0.81
C THR A 116 -8.25 1.46 -0.21
N THR A 117 -8.02 1.10 -1.47
CA THR A 117 -9.10 0.97 -2.45
C THR A 117 -9.21 -0.49 -2.82
N SER A 118 -10.42 -1.03 -2.83
CA SER A 118 -10.62 -2.46 -3.08
C SER A 118 -11.84 -2.76 -3.95
N GLY A 119 -11.90 -3.98 -4.46
CA GLY A 119 -13.10 -4.62 -4.98
C GLY A 119 -13.28 -6.00 -4.35
N LEU A 120 -14.53 -6.41 -4.13
CA LEU A 120 -14.88 -7.76 -3.72
C LEU A 120 -15.28 -8.57 -4.94
N SER A 121 -14.82 -9.83 -5.02
CA SER A 121 -15.25 -10.78 -6.04
C SER A 121 -15.66 -12.10 -5.40
N LEU A 122 -16.65 -12.76 -5.99
CA LEU A 122 -16.77 -14.21 -5.84
C LEU A 122 -15.57 -14.89 -6.49
N THR A 123 -15.08 -15.94 -5.83
CA THR A 123 -13.97 -16.80 -6.27
C THR A 123 -14.48 -18.22 -6.47
N ASP A 124 -13.73 -19.06 -7.18
CA ASP A 124 -14.15 -20.45 -7.38
C ASP A 124 -14.07 -21.21 -6.04
N GLN A 125 -15.24 -21.48 -5.45
CA GLN A 125 -15.36 -22.16 -4.17
C GLN A 125 -14.86 -23.62 -4.28
N ALA A 126 -14.92 -24.24 -5.46
CA ALA A 126 -14.43 -25.60 -5.67
C ALA A 126 -12.91 -25.73 -5.45
N CYS A 127 -12.17 -24.62 -5.48
CA CYS A 127 -10.71 -24.57 -5.32
C CYS A 127 -10.27 -24.26 -3.88
N TYR A 128 -11.18 -24.32 -2.90
CA TYR A 128 -10.82 -24.32 -1.47
C TYR A 128 -10.45 -25.75 -1.03
N GLU A 129 -9.60 -25.86 -0.01
CA GLU A 129 -8.98 -27.12 0.44
C GLU A 129 -10.00 -28.23 0.76
N LEU A 130 -11.13 -27.86 1.37
CA LEU A 130 -12.15 -28.81 1.85
C LEU A 130 -13.25 -29.11 0.83
N ASP A 131 -13.21 -28.50 -0.36
CA ASP A 131 -14.20 -28.66 -1.42
C ASP A 131 -13.73 -29.67 -2.49
N SER A 132 -13.44 -29.23 -3.72
CA SER A 132 -13.03 -30.12 -4.83
C SER A 132 -11.53 -30.16 -5.07
N GLY A 133 -10.74 -29.33 -4.37
CA GLY A 133 -9.27 -29.34 -4.43
C GLY A 133 -8.66 -28.91 -5.77
N CYS A 134 -9.29 -28.00 -6.51
CA CYS A 134 -8.70 -27.42 -7.72
C CYS A 134 -7.75 -26.24 -7.43
N TYR A 135 -7.00 -25.82 -8.45
CA TYR A 135 -6.16 -24.60 -8.41
C TYR A 135 -6.83 -23.46 -9.19
N GLY A 136 -7.14 -22.36 -8.50
CA GLY A 136 -7.57 -21.12 -9.13
C GLY A 136 -6.37 -20.29 -9.61
N VAL A 137 -6.48 -19.66 -10.78
CA VAL A 137 -5.46 -18.72 -11.28
C VAL A 137 -5.80 -17.31 -10.83
N TYR A 138 -4.94 -16.74 -9.99
CA TYR A 138 -5.07 -15.39 -9.45
C TYR A 138 -3.82 -14.56 -9.77
N GLY A 139 -3.97 -13.23 -9.78
CA GLY A 139 -2.86 -12.33 -10.06
C GLY A 139 -3.31 -10.88 -10.18
N PHE A 140 -2.37 -10.01 -10.50
CA PHE A 140 -2.63 -8.65 -10.96
C PHE A 140 -1.65 -8.27 -12.07
N GLU A 141 -2.06 -7.32 -12.90
CA GLU A 141 -1.23 -6.58 -13.84
C GLU A 141 -1.29 -5.10 -13.45
N TYR A 142 -0.19 -4.35 -13.54
CA TYR A 142 -0.21 -2.92 -13.22
C TYR A 142 0.76 -2.11 -14.08
N THR A 143 0.41 -0.84 -14.27
CA THR A 143 1.27 0.19 -14.86
C THR A 143 1.46 1.31 -13.84
N PRO A 144 2.71 1.61 -13.42
CA PRO A 144 2.99 2.69 -12.48
C PRO A 144 2.64 4.09 -12.98
N GLY A 145 2.41 5.04 -12.06
CA GLY A 145 2.35 6.47 -12.35
C GLY A 145 1.08 7.20 -11.92
N PHE A 146 1.03 8.50 -12.23
CA PHE A 146 -0.05 9.43 -11.85
C PHE A 146 -1.18 9.52 -12.90
N ASP A 147 -0.86 9.60 -14.18
CA ASP A 147 -1.84 9.96 -15.22
C ASP A 147 -2.54 8.73 -15.82
N ASP A 148 -1.76 7.84 -16.45
CA ASP A 148 -2.25 6.61 -17.10
C ASP A 148 -2.00 5.34 -16.26
N GLY A 149 -1.76 5.50 -14.95
CA GLY A 149 -1.48 4.39 -14.05
C GLY A 149 -2.72 3.53 -13.80
N TYR A 150 -2.57 2.20 -13.73
CA TYR A 150 -3.67 1.29 -13.38
C TYR A 150 -3.19 0.02 -12.70
N ILE A 151 -4.10 -0.68 -12.04
CA ILE A 151 -3.94 -2.06 -11.56
C ILE A 151 -5.19 -2.84 -12.00
N THR A 152 -5.01 -4.02 -12.62
CA THR A 152 -6.08 -4.95 -12.97
C THR A 152 -5.89 -6.26 -12.23
N TRP A 153 -6.87 -6.67 -11.43
CA TRP A 153 -6.86 -7.95 -10.73
C TRP A 153 -7.50 -9.06 -11.55
N ILE A 154 -6.99 -10.26 -11.35
CA ILE A 154 -7.36 -11.50 -12.05
C ILE A 154 -7.87 -12.51 -11.02
N SER A 155 -9.08 -13.02 -11.25
CA SER A 155 -9.70 -14.11 -10.49
C SER A 155 -10.08 -15.24 -11.44
N SER A 156 -9.76 -16.48 -11.09
CA SER A 156 -10.02 -17.67 -11.92
C SER A 156 -9.61 -17.50 -13.41
N GLY A 157 -8.46 -16.85 -13.64
CA GLY A 157 -7.91 -16.57 -14.98
C GLY A 157 -8.63 -15.48 -15.79
N LYS A 158 -9.53 -14.70 -15.18
CA LYS A 158 -10.26 -13.59 -15.81
C LYS A 158 -9.99 -12.27 -15.10
N ALA A 159 -9.87 -11.18 -15.85
CA ALA A 159 -9.89 -9.84 -15.26
C ALA A 159 -11.26 -9.58 -14.60
N VAL A 160 -11.25 -9.07 -13.37
CA VAL A 160 -12.46 -8.85 -12.55
C VAL A 160 -12.66 -7.38 -12.20
N TRP A 161 -11.57 -6.68 -11.87
CA TRP A 161 -11.58 -5.27 -11.50
C TRP A 161 -10.32 -4.57 -12.02
N THR A 162 -10.46 -3.37 -12.57
CA THR A 162 -9.36 -2.44 -12.88
C THR A 162 -9.52 -1.15 -12.10
N PHE A 163 -8.56 -0.84 -11.22
CA PHE A 163 -8.38 0.46 -10.59
C PHE A 163 -7.50 1.35 -11.49
N ASN A 164 -7.81 2.64 -11.59
CA ASN A 164 -7.00 3.62 -12.34
C ASN A 164 -6.50 4.71 -11.39
N SER A 165 -5.35 5.32 -11.68
CA SER A 165 -4.70 6.35 -10.86
C SER A 165 -5.58 7.58 -10.59
N GLY A 166 -6.57 7.88 -11.44
CA GLY A 166 -7.60 8.88 -11.17
C GLY A 166 -8.44 8.60 -9.91
N GLY A 167 -8.42 7.37 -9.38
CA GLY A 167 -8.97 7.02 -8.07
C GLY A 167 -8.09 7.42 -6.87
N LEU A 168 -6.87 7.89 -7.13
CA LEU A 168 -5.92 8.46 -6.16
C LEU A 168 -5.81 9.99 -6.34
N ALA A 169 -6.90 10.64 -6.73
CA ALA A 169 -6.97 12.09 -6.91
C ALA A 169 -6.66 12.84 -5.59
N PRO A 170 -6.26 14.13 -5.66
CA PRO A 170 -6.05 14.94 -4.46
C PRO A 170 -7.33 15.08 -3.63
N ASP A 171 -7.19 15.11 -2.31
CA ASP A 171 -8.25 15.44 -1.36
C ASP A 171 -7.95 16.79 -0.71
N THR A 172 -8.76 17.80 -1.03
CA THR A 172 -8.60 19.16 -0.52
C THR A 172 -9.03 19.32 0.94
N GLU A 173 -9.93 18.46 1.44
CA GLU A 173 -10.41 18.55 2.83
C GLU A 173 -9.35 18.04 3.82
N THR A 174 -8.56 17.06 3.38
CA THR A 174 -7.38 16.54 4.12
C THR A 174 -6.06 17.15 3.65
N GLU A 175 -6.09 18.20 2.81
CA GLU A 175 -4.90 18.90 2.28
C GLU A 175 -3.83 17.95 1.66
N ILE A 176 -4.27 16.83 1.08
CA ILE A 176 -3.45 15.74 0.54
C ILE A 176 -3.40 15.80 -0.99
N GLY A 177 -2.19 15.76 -1.55
CA GLY A 177 -1.97 15.68 -3.00
C GLY A 177 -2.37 14.34 -3.60
N ALA A 178 -2.39 14.23 -4.93
CA ALA A 178 -2.64 12.96 -5.62
C ALA A 178 -1.61 11.89 -5.20
N ARG A 179 -2.03 10.61 -5.19
CA ARG A 179 -1.13 9.47 -5.05
C ARG A 179 -0.98 8.76 -6.40
N LEU A 180 0.07 7.96 -6.57
CA LEU A 180 0.40 7.29 -7.83
C LEU A 180 0.27 5.77 -7.71
N ILE A 181 0.11 5.06 -8.83
CA ILE A 181 0.23 3.60 -8.84
C ILE A 181 1.72 3.23 -8.66
N PRO A 182 2.08 2.36 -7.69
CA PRO A 182 3.45 2.17 -7.20
C PRO A 182 4.53 2.07 -8.28
N GLN A 183 5.60 2.87 -8.14
CA GLN A 183 6.73 2.91 -9.07
C GLN A 183 7.96 2.12 -8.60
N GLU A 184 8.13 1.94 -7.29
CA GLU A 184 9.28 1.24 -6.73
C GLU A 184 9.13 -0.29 -6.81
N PRO A 185 10.23 -1.05 -6.86
CA PRO A 185 10.17 -2.51 -6.83
C PRO A 185 9.49 -3.05 -5.57
N MET A 186 8.47 -3.88 -5.75
CA MET A 186 7.81 -4.64 -4.68
C MET A 186 8.31 -6.10 -4.65
N TYR A 187 8.11 -6.77 -3.52
CA TYR A 187 8.35 -8.21 -3.37
C TYR A 187 7.01 -8.95 -3.14
N ILE A 188 6.98 -10.24 -3.42
CA ILE A 188 5.78 -11.06 -3.28
C ILE A 188 5.80 -11.74 -1.91
N ILE A 189 4.71 -11.55 -1.15
CA ILE A 189 4.38 -12.35 0.03
C ILE A 189 3.27 -13.34 -0.37
N ALA A 190 3.36 -14.56 0.15
CA ALA A 190 2.25 -15.50 0.13
C ALA A 190 2.15 -16.15 1.52
N ASN A 191 1.03 -15.94 2.20
CA ASN A 191 0.80 -16.35 3.58
C ASN A 191 -0.63 -16.88 3.75
N LEU A 192 -0.80 -17.79 4.70
CA LEU A 192 -2.11 -18.21 5.20
C LEU A 192 -2.24 -17.75 6.66
N GLY A 193 -3.34 -17.09 6.98
CA GLY A 193 -3.65 -16.63 8.32
C GLY A 193 -5.09 -16.14 8.42
N PHE A 194 -5.53 -15.91 9.65
CA PHE A 194 -6.81 -15.27 9.95
C PHE A 194 -6.59 -14.16 10.98
N SER A 195 -7.49 -13.19 11.02
CA SER A 195 -7.45 -12.09 11.98
C SER A 195 -8.86 -11.67 12.36
N LEU A 196 -9.08 -11.46 13.66
CA LEU A 196 -10.36 -11.00 14.22
C LEU A 196 -10.73 -9.57 13.79
N ASN A 197 -9.78 -8.82 13.20
CA ASN A 197 -9.97 -7.42 12.82
C ASN A 197 -10.63 -7.26 11.44
N PHE A 198 -10.76 -8.33 10.65
CA PHE A 198 -11.25 -8.27 9.25
C PHE A 198 -12.61 -8.95 9.05
N GLY A 199 -13.10 -9.66 10.08
CA GLY A 199 -14.40 -10.32 10.07
C GLY A 199 -14.61 -11.21 11.30
N GLY A 200 -15.87 -11.58 11.56
CA GLY A 200 -16.21 -12.57 12.57
C GLY A 200 -15.73 -13.97 12.14
N ILE A 201 -15.11 -14.70 13.07
CA ILE A 201 -14.57 -16.04 12.82
C ILE A 201 -15.47 -17.09 13.49
N ASP A 202 -15.96 -18.04 12.68
CA ASP A 202 -16.65 -19.23 13.18
C ASP A 202 -15.60 -20.29 13.59
N PHE A 203 -15.19 -20.24 14.85
CA PHE A 203 -14.22 -21.18 15.41
C PHE A 203 -14.79 -22.59 15.61
N ASP A 204 -16.11 -22.74 15.76
CA ASP A 204 -16.74 -24.04 16.02
C ASP A 204 -16.73 -24.94 14.78
N ASN A 205 -16.77 -24.34 13.58
CA ASN A 205 -16.67 -25.05 12.30
C ASN A 205 -15.26 -25.03 11.67
N MET A 206 -14.27 -24.42 12.32
CA MET A 206 -12.91 -24.28 11.77
C MET A 206 -12.11 -25.58 11.88
N GLN A 207 -11.57 -26.07 10.76
CA GLN A 207 -10.74 -27.27 10.72
C GLN A 207 -9.24 -26.92 10.71
N PHE A 208 -8.45 -27.67 11.46
CA PHE A 208 -6.99 -27.51 11.55
C PHE A 208 -6.27 -28.87 11.45
N PRO A 209 -5.07 -28.92 10.85
CA PRO A 209 -4.39 -27.83 10.15
C PRO A 209 -5.12 -27.43 8.86
N ALA A 210 -4.97 -26.16 8.45
CA ALA A 210 -5.44 -25.65 7.17
C ALA A 210 -4.24 -25.36 6.26
N THR A 211 -4.39 -25.57 4.96
CA THR A 211 -3.29 -25.56 3.98
C THR A 211 -3.58 -24.63 2.81
N MET A 212 -2.65 -23.72 2.51
CA MET A 212 -2.61 -22.98 1.26
C MET A 212 -1.64 -23.67 0.31
N MET A 213 -2.14 -24.20 -0.81
CA MET A 213 -1.33 -24.86 -1.83
C MET A 213 -1.04 -23.90 -2.99
N ILE A 214 0.22 -23.84 -3.41
CA ILE A 214 0.68 -23.00 -4.53
C ILE A 214 1.40 -23.90 -5.53
N ASP A 215 0.78 -24.13 -6.69
CA ASP A 215 1.38 -24.91 -7.80
C ASP A 215 2.51 -24.11 -8.49
N TYR A 216 2.27 -22.82 -8.77
CA TYR A 216 3.28 -21.92 -9.33
C TYR A 216 3.04 -20.46 -8.97
N ILE A 217 4.12 -19.66 -9.06
CA ILE A 217 4.10 -18.21 -9.14
C ILE A 217 4.76 -17.82 -10.47
N ARG A 218 4.21 -16.85 -11.20
CA ARG A 218 4.80 -16.30 -12.43
C ARG A 218 4.89 -14.79 -12.30
N VAL A 219 6.08 -14.26 -12.57
CA VAL A 219 6.34 -12.81 -12.61
C VAL A 219 6.65 -12.45 -14.05
N TYR A 220 5.91 -11.48 -14.58
CA TYR A 220 6.07 -11.00 -15.96
C TYR A 220 6.67 -9.59 -15.95
N LYS A 221 7.36 -9.26 -17.03
CA LYS A 221 7.90 -7.92 -17.27
C LYS A 221 7.73 -7.56 -18.75
N PRO A 222 7.34 -6.32 -19.09
CA PRO A 222 7.30 -5.90 -20.49
C PRO A 222 8.67 -6.08 -21.17
N SER A 223 8.68 -6.65 -22.38
CA SER A 223 9.90 -7.00 -23.14
C SER A 223 10.72 -5.80 -23.64
N ASN A 224 10.22 -4.58 -23.41
CA ASN A 224 10.89 -3.31 -23.67
C ASN A 224 11.33 -2.59 -22.38
N ALA A 225 11.00 -3.09 -21.19
CA ALA A 225 11.20 -2.43 -19.90
C ALA A 225 12.30 -3.10 -19.04
N HIS A 226 13.49 -3.31 -19.62
CA HIS A 226 14.57 -4.07 -18.98
C HIS A 226 15.45 -3.28 -17.98
N ASN A 227 14.84 -2.53 -17.05
CA ASN A 227 15.59 -1.99 -15.89
C ASN A 227 15.73 -3.05 -14.77
N ILE A 228 16.94 -3.59 -14.57
CA ILE A 228 17.24 -4.60 -13.54
C ILE A 228 18.35 -4.15 -12.56
N GLU A 229 18.66 -2.85 -12.55
CA GLU A 229 19.64 -2.26 -11.63
C GLU A 229 18.97 -1.84 -10.32
N CYS A 230 19.72 -1.92 -9.21
CA CYS A 230 19.27 -1.46 -7.91
C CYS A 230 19.50 0.06 -7.68
N ASP A 231 20.06 0.77 -8.66
CA ASP A 231 20.46 2.18 -8.54
C ASP A 231 20.02 3.04 -9.75
N PRO A 232 18.75 2.94 -10.20
CA PRO A 232 18.29 3.69 -11.37
C PRO A 232 18.34 5.21 -11.13
N PRO A 233 18.63 6.05 -12.15
CA PRO A 233 18.79 7.49 -11.97
C PRO A 233 17.60 8.21 -11.30
N ASP A 234 16.38 7.75 -11.59
CA ASP A 234 15.15 8.33 -11.05
C ASP A 234 14.82 7.83 -9.63
N PHE A 235 15.40 6.70 -9.21
CA PHE A 235 15.27 6.12 -7.87
C PHE A 235 16.60 5.51 -7.41
N PRO A 236 17.67 6.31 -7.18
CA PRO A 236 18.92 5.76 -6.69
C PRO A 236 18.68 5.19 -5.30
N THR A 237 19.35 4.09 -4.96
CA THR A 237 19.28 3.48 -3.62
C THR A 237 20.58 2.86 -3.15
N ALA A 238 21.55 2.55 -4.02
CA ALA A 238 22.72 1.75 -3.66
C ALA A 238 23.56 2.40 -2.55
N THR A 239 23.78 3.72 -2.63
CA THR A 239 24.51 4.46 -1.59
C THR A 239 23.74 4.46 -0.26
N TYR A 240 22.41 4.56 -0.31
CA TYR A 240 21.56 4.55 0.88
C TYR A 240 21.52 3.16 1.53
N ILE A 241 21.36 2.10 0.73
CA ILE A 241 21.38 0.70 1.17
C ILE A 241 22.73 0.35 1.78
N GLU A 242 23.86 0.73 1.16
CA GLU A 242 25.18 0.45 1.74
C GLU A 242 25.44 1.24 3.03
N THR A 243 24.92 2.48 3.13
CA THR A 243 25.00 3.28 4.37
C THR A 243 24.24 2.63 5.53
N TYR A 244 23.11 1.97 5.26
CA TYR A 244 22.24 1.34 6.25
C TYR A 244 22.18 -0.19 6.09
N LYS A 245 23.29 -0.80 5.70
CA LYS A 245 23.37 -2.20 5.24
C LYS A 245 22.63 -3.18 6.17
N ASP A 246 22.83 -3.03 7.48
CA ASP A 246 22.20 -3.89 8.49
C ASP A 246 20.67 -3.92 8.38
N ALA A 247 20.01 -2.78 8.14
CA ALA A 247 18.55 -2.72 7.98
C ALA A 247 18.04 -3.52 6.76
N TYR A 248 18.90 -3.74 5.76
CA TYR A 248 18.58 -4.50 4.56
C TYR A 248 19.10 -5.95 4.58
N THR A 249 19.93 -6.32 5.58
CA THR A 249 20.50 -7.68 5.70
C THR A 249 20.16 -8.40 7.01
N ASN A 250 19.52 -7.74 7.98
CA ASN A 250 19.15 -8.35 9.27
C ASN A 250 17.62 -8.33 9.47
N PHE A 251 16.99 -9.50 9.29
CA PHE A 251 15.54 -9.70 9.44
C PHE A 251 14.98 -9.39 10.84
N ASN A 252 15.82 -9.24 11.86
CA ASN A 252 15.39 -8.86 13.21
C ASN A 252 15.16 -7.35 13.35
N LEU A 253 15.61 -6.53 12.39
CA LEU A 253 15.46 -5.08 12.40
C LEU A 253 14.13 -4.66 11.75
N ILE A 254 13.03 -4.87 12.47
CA ILE A 254 11.66 -4.59 12.00
C ILE A 254 11.26 -3.10 12.03
N GLY A 255 12.21 -2.18 12.23
CA GLY A 255 11.94 -0.74 12.27
C GLY A 255 13.17 0.14 12.44
N TRP A 256 13.07 1.40 11.99
CA TRP A 256 14.19 2.36 12.01
C TRP A 256 14.48 2.95 13.40
N SER A 257 13.44 3.25 14.17
CA SER A 257 13.54 3.94 15.46
C SER A 257 13.97 3.00 16.61
N PHE A 258 14.38 3.58 17.73
CA PHE A 258 14.59 2.85 18.99
C PHE A 258 13.31 2.08 19.41
N PRO A 259 13.41 0.84 19.93
CA PRO A 259 14.62 0.08 20.24
C PRO A 259 15.18 -0.77 19.07
N ASN A 260 14.57 -0.74 17.88
CA ASN A 260 14.90 -1.65 16.78
C ASN A 260 16.28 -1.38 16.16
N TYR A 261 16.41 -0.31 15.34
CA TYR A 261 17.68 0.03 14.66
C TYR A 261 18.30 1.37 15.14
N ASN A 262 17.60 2.09 16.02
CA ASN A 262 18.06 3.32 16.69
C ASN A 262 18.63 4.40 15.75
N GLN A 263 18.06 4.54 14.55
CA GLN A 263 18.41 5.60 13.61
C GLN A 263 17.56 6.85 13.82
N THR A 264 18.11 8.01 13.49
CA THR A 264 17.33 9.25 13.41
C THR A 264 16.33 9.18 12.25
N VAL A 265 15.14 9.76 12.49
CA VAL A 265 14.17 10.06 11.45
C VAL A 265 14.63 11.36 10.77
N PRO A 266 14.76 11.39 9.43
CA PRO A 266 15.10 12.61 8.69
C PRO A 266 14.12 13.74 9.02
N LYS A 267 14.63 14.97 9.21
CA LYS A 267 13.75 16.13 9.43
C LYS A 267 12.80 16.32 8.25
N ASN A 268 11.55 16.66 8.56
CA ASN A 268 10.53 17.04 7.59
C ASN A 268 10.24 18.54 7.76
N ARG A 269 10.32 19.32 6.69
CA ARG A 269 10.17 20.80 6.75
C ARG A 269 8.80 21.28 7.22
N LEU A 270 7.75 20.45 7.09
CA LEU A 270 6.42 20.71 7.64
C LEU A 270 6.32 20.36 9.14
N ASN A 271 7.32 19.66 9.70
CA ASN A 271 7.40 19.28 11.11
C ASN A 271 8.73 19.63 11.76
N GLY A 272 8.86 20.90 12.16
CA GLY A 272 10.02 21.42 12.90
C GLY A 272 10.98 22.30 12.08
N GLY A 273 10.73 22.44 10.77
CA GLY A 273 11.58 23.22 9.88
C GLY A 273 12.91 22.55 9.55
N CYS A 274 13.78 23.29 8.85
CA CYS A 274 15.14 22.90 8.51
C CYS A 274 16.13 23.85 9.21
#